data_AF-A0A1I1A2Y5-F1
#
_entry.id   AF-A0A1I1A2Y5-F1
#
_cell.length_a   1.000
_cell.length_b   1.000
_cell.length_c   1.000
_cell.angle_alpha   90.00
_cell.angle_beta   90.00
_cell.angle_gamma   90.00
#
_symmetry.space_group_name_H-M   'P 1'
#
loop_
_entity.id
_entity.type
_entity.pdbx_description
1 polymer ?
#
loop_
_entity_poly.entity_id
_entity_poly.type
_entity_poly.pdbx_seq_one_letter_code
_entity_poly.pdbx_strand_id
1 'polypeptide(L)'
;MKIDITHIVKSSGITPISDELKSMKIKSCDYNPLKPITYDEAQNREYFNTDVSKVSKDEFIKQIQNNGLDKEINWDSLNLNLVNVSGNILNNNNFSDSLDYLSSQYSVLKNQIQENFQGEDLKKQISLLDNMFENTIDRYSHEFSNMVGGFLENNGLSGEKDKIYNSIKNIYSEQVKNYSKYIDENDNYANIKSPKNKWLEKDNYYMSSKLRGVCKSGDYKDLDKTYSKDELSVMSTFVNNIKKPIYCEWEFDQNEEALGLNFGIIELKTNILLENSNLRDDIVDKINIVKKNYYHNTIENYDNKYANSQKIVQDKRGFARMDKQAINDVFKFVINKYNNSNNILDTINESLDYAKNKYDEKRKDIKYSDIYRYSNDSEFFKNMDNIKYKNYYGENKTIKTTIIDNWNEFINEVTTKNKESLIIKDNTYYNFA
;
A
#
# COMPACT_ATOMS: atom_id res chain seq x y z
N MET A 1 17.45 -3.42 -3.58
CA MET A 1 17.22 -2.21 -4.40
C MET A 1 18.03 -1.07 -3.81
N LYS A 2 18.91 -0.40 -4.58
CA LYS A 2 19.52 0.88 -4.17
C LYS A 2 18.49 1.97 -4.49
N ILE A 3 17.87 2.56 -3.48
CA ILE A 3 17.04 3.75 -3.66
C ILE A 3 18.00 4.92 -3.80
N ASP A 4 18.00 5.58 -4.95
CA ASP A 4 18.76 6.82 -5.13
C ASP A 4 17.99 7.98 -4.50
N ILE A 5 18.36 8.26 -3.25
CA ILE A 5 17.72 9.25 -2.38
C ILE A 5 18.00 10.70 -2.84
N THR A 6 18.91 10.90 -3.81
CA THR A 6 19.33 12.24 -4.24
C THR A 6 18.23 13.04 -4.94
N HIS A 7 17.23 12.38 -5.52
CA HIS A 7 16.11 13.07 -6.17
C HIS A 7 15.05 13.60 -5.20
N ILE A 8 14.93 13.03 -3.98
CA ILE A 8 13.97 13.44 -2.94
C ILE A 8 14.47 14.70 -2.19
N VAL A 9 15.79 14.90 -2.14
CA VAL A 9 16.44 16.00 -1.39
C VAL A 9 16.36 17.34 -2.15
N LYS A 10 16.26 17.35 -3.48
CA LYS A 10 16.32 18.60 -4.27
C LYS A 10 15.02 19.41 -4.28
N SER A 11 13.86 18.80 -4.01
CA SER A 11 12.57 19.51 -3.97
C SER A 11 12.16 20.02 -2.59
N SER A 12 12.93 19.69 -1.54
CA SER A 12 12.54 19.86 -0.13
C SER A 12 13.28 20.98 0.62
N GLY A 13 14.20 21.71 -0.02
CA GLY A 13 14.90 22.83 0.61
C GLY A 13 15.80 22.44 1.80
N ILE A 14 16.14 21.15 1.93
CA ILE A 14 16.99 20.61 3.00
C ILE A 14 18.46 20.67 2.57
N THR A 15 19.33 21.06 3.50
CA THR A 15 20.79 21.02 3.37
C THR A 15 21.26 19.61 2.92
N PRO A 16 22.26 19.48 2.03
CA PRO A 16 22.69 18.17 1.56
C PRO A 16 23.16 17.28 2.71
N ILE A 17 22.63 16.07 2.74
CA ILE A 17 23.12 14.95 3.56
C ILE A 17 24.64 14.87 3.38
N SER A 18 25.42 14.87 4.48
CA SER A 18 26.88 14.88 4.44
C SER A 18 27.44 13.69 3.65
N ASP A 19 28.56 13.90 2.95
CA ASP A 19 29.20 12.88 2.11
C ASP A 19 29.63 11.62 2.90
N GLU A 20 29.73 11.70 4.24
CA GLU A 20 29.97 10.55 5.12
C GLU A 20 28.86 9.48 5.03
N LEU A 21 27.60 9.87 4.85
CA LEU A 21 26.47 8.93 4.77
C LEU A 21 26.43 8.14 3.45
N LYS A 22 27.10 8.58 2.38
CA LYS A 22 27.21 7.82 1.11
C LYS A 22 28.08 6.56 1.26
N SER A 23 28.90 6.49 2.32
CA SER A 23 29.88 5.43 2.55
C SER A 23 29.41 4.32 3.50
N MET A 24 28.32 4.54 4.24
CA MET A 24 27.76 3.50 5.12
C MET A 24 26.94 2.51 4.29
N LYS A 25 27.48 1.29 4.11
CA LYS A 25 26.69 0.12 3.71
C LYS A 25 25.72 -0.23 4.83
N ILE A 26 24.61 0.49 4.94
CA ILE A 26 23.52 0.09 5.81
C ILE A 26 22.94 -1.18 5.19
N LYS A 27 23.08 -2.32 5.88
CA LYS A 27 22.24 -3.51 5.65
C LYS A 27 20.82 -3.25 6.18
N SER A 28 20.19 -2.13 5.80
CA SER A 28 18.80 -1.78 6.20
C SER A 28 17.75 -2.50 5.36
N CYS A 29 18.14 -3.46 4.54
CA CYS A 29 17.26 -4.04 3.53
C CYS A 29 16.17 -4.96 4.09
N ASP A 30 16.30 -5.47 5.32
CA ASP A 30 15.41 -6.53 5.82
C ASP A 30 14.60 -6.16 7.08
N TYR A 31 14.80 -4.97 7.67
CA TYR A 31 14.05 -4.58 8.87
C TYR A 31 12.74 -3.87 8.49
N ASN A 32 11.61 -4.54 8.71
CA ASN A 32 10.28 -3.94 8.61
C ASN A 32 9.86 -3.42 10.00
N PRO A 33 9.87 -2.08 10.25
CA PRO A 33 9.55 -1.50 11.55
C PRO A 33 8.10 -1.75 12.01
N LEU A 34 7.23 -2.18 11.09
CA LEU A 34 5.82 -2.48 11.36
C LEU A 34 5.63 -3.84 12.05
N LYS A 35 6.55 -4.80 11.84
CA LYS A 35 6.41 -6.15 12.40
C LYS A 35 6.66 -6.18 13.91
N PRO A 36 6.01 -7.12 14.64
CA PRO A 36 6.35 -7.38 16.03
C PRO A 36 7.82 -7.73 16.20
N ILE A 37 8.44 -7.18 17.23
CA ILE A 37 9.86 -7.39 17.52
C ILE A 37 9.99 -8.44 18.61
N THR A 38 10.70 -9.50 18.27
CA THR A 38 11.10 -10.55 19.20
C THR A 38 12.31 -10.12 20.02
N TYR A 39 12.57 -10.84 21.11
CA TYR A 39 13.77 -10.61 21.90
C TYR A 39 15.04 -10.83 21.09
N ASP A 40 15.09 -11.90 20.31
CA ASP A 40 16.25 -12.25 19.49
C ASP A 40 16.52 -11.17 18.43
N GLU A 41 15.49 -10.64 17.78
CA GLU A 41 15.63 -9.51 16.85
C GLU A 41 16.15 -8.25 17.55
N ALA A 42 15.66 -7.93 18.75
CA ALA A 42 16.16 -6.80 19.52
C ALA A 42 17.66 -6.94 19.84
N GLN A 43 18.12 -8.14 20.18
CA GLN A 43 19.55 -8.42 20.41
C GLN A 43 20.42 -8.32 19.15
N ASN A 44 19.82 -8.51 17.97
CA ASN A 44 20.52 -8.55 16.70
C ASN A 44 20.53 -7.20 15.97
N ARG A 45 19.92 -6.16 16.54
CA ARG A 45 19.93 -4.82 15.94
C ARG A 45 21.28 -4.13 16.12
N GLU A 46 21.68 -3.41 15.09
CA GLU A 46 22.83 -2.50 15.17
C GLU A 46 22.41 -1.26 15.96
N TYR A 47 22.97 -1.11 17.15
CA TYR A 47 22.87 0.12 17.94
C TYR A 47 24.04 1.01 17.54
N PHE A 48 23.76 2.05 16.76
CA PHE A 48 24.76 2.98 16.19
C PHE A 48 25.64 3.71 17.22
N ASN A 49 25.32 3.63 18.52
CA ASN A 49 26.15 4.20 19.59
C ASN A 49 27.28 3.28 20.06
N THR A 50 27.38 2.08 19.51
CA THR A 50 28.55 1.22 19.69
C THR A 50 29.24 1.02 18.37
N ASP A 51 30.55 1.26 18.32
CA ASP A 51 31.40 0.91 17.19
C ASP A 51 31.43 -0.62 17.07
N VAL A 52 30.36 -1.21 16.52
CA VAL A 52 30.15 -2.66 16.36
C VAL A 52 31.23 -3.28 15.48
N SER A 53 32.05 -2.46 14.81
CA SER A 53 33.24 -2.89 14.07
C SER A 53 34.39 -3.36 14.98
N LYS A 54 34.34 -3.10 16.30
CA LYS A 54 35.43 -3.38 17.25
C LYS A 54 35.08 -4.32 18.42
N VAL A 55 33.83 -4.72 18.58
CA VAL A 55 33.37 -5.55 19.71
C VAL A 55 32.57 -6.73 19.19
N SER A 56 32.85 -7.94 19.66
CA SER A 56 32.07 -9.11 19.25
C SER A 56 30.62 -8.99 19.72
N LYS A 57 29.67 -9.61 19.01
CA LYS A 57 28.25 -9.59 19.36
C LYS A 57 27.99 -10.01 20.81
N ASP A 58 28.66 -11.06 21.27
CA ASP A 58 28.51 -11.57 22.64
C ASP A 58 29.04 -10.59 23.69
N GLU A 59 30.11 -9.86 23.38
CA GLU A 59 30.64 -8.79 24.23
C GLU A 59 29.70 -7.59 24.25
N PHE A 60 29.12 -7.21 23.11
CA PHE A 60 28.10 -6.15 23.06
C PHE A 60 26.86 -6.51 23.87
N ILE A 61 26.34 -7.74 23.74
CA ILE A 61 25.22 -8.22 24.55
C ILE A 61 25.57 -8.19 26.03
N LYS A 62 26.77 -8.66 26.43
CA LYS A 62 27.21 -8.57 27.83
C LYS A 62 27.32 -7.12 28.31
N GLN A 63 27.78 -6.20 27.46
CA GLN A 63 27.86 -4.77 27.80
C GLN A 63 26.47 -4.20 28.09
N ILE A 64 25.49 -4.37 27.20
CA ILE A 64 24.13 -3.84 27.43
C ILE A 64 23.41 -4.55 28.58
N GLN A 65 23.70 -5.83 28.82
CA GLN A 65 23.17 -6.57 29.99
C GLN A 65 23.72 -6.03 31.32
N ASN A 66 24.98 -5.60 31.34
CA ASN A 66 25.64 -5.11 32.54
C ASN A 66 25.40 -3.61 32.76
N ASN A 67 25.41 -2.82 31.70
CA ASN A 67 25.46 -1.36 31.76
C ASN A 67 24.15 -0.68 31.33
N GLY A 68 23.22 -1.43 30.71
CA GLY A 68 22.02 -0.87 30.08
C GLY A 68 22.30 -0.26 28.70
N LEU A 69 21.23 0.20 28.05
CA LEU A 69 21.34 1.08 26.88
C LEU A 69 21.55 2.53 27.34
N ASP A 70 22.26 3.30 26.52
CA ASP A 70 22.42 4.74 26.73
C ASP A 70 21.05 5.44 26.70
N LYS A 71 20.95 6.57 27.42
CA LYS A 71 19.78 7.44 27.43
C LYS A 71 19.70 8.34 26.18
N GLU A 72 20.78 8.43 25.41
CA GLU A 72 20.81 9.21 24.17
C GLU A 72 19.93 8.58 23.08
N ILE A 73 19.08 9.42 22.49
CA ILE A 73 18.23 9.03 21.36
C ILE A 73 19.01 9.21 20.07
N ASN A 74 19.08 8.16 19.26
CA ASN A 74 19.60 8.28 17.90
C ASN A 74 18.53 8.88 16.97
N TRP A 75 18.56 10.21 16.88
CA TRP A 75 17.64 11.01 16.08
C TRP A 75 17.75 10.72 14.57
N ASP A 76 18.96 10.44 14.05
CA ASP A 76 19.16 10.14 12.62
C ASP A 76 18.52 8.81 12.24
N SER A 77 18.73 7.78 13.06
CA SER A 77 18.09 6.46 12.87
C SER A 77 16.58 6.55 12.96
N LEU A 78 16.06 7.31 13.94
CA LEU A 78 14.63 7.57 14.05
C LEU A 78 14.09 8.26 12.80
N ASN A 79 14.74 9.32 12.33
CA ASN A 79 14.33 10.05 11.14
C ASN A 79 14.27 9.17 9.89
N LEU A 80 15.31 8.33 9.67
CA LEU A 80 15.33 7.38 8.56
C LEU A 80 14.14 6.40 8.63
N ASN A 81 13.81 5.90 9.82
CA ASN A 81 12.67 5.01 10.00
C ASN A 81 11.33 5.73 9.77
N LEU A 82 11.16 6.96 10.25
CA LEU A 82 9.96 7.77 9.99
C LEU A 82 9.77 8.04 8.50
N VAL A 83 10.85 8.37 7.77
CA VAL A 83 10.84 8.54 6.31
C VAL A 83 10.47 7.23 5.62
N ASN A 84 11.02 6.10 6.04
CA ASN A 84 10.68 4.80 5.45
C ASN A 84 9.22 4.39 5.68
N VAL A 85 8.69 4.59 6.90
CA VAL A 85 7.28 4.27 7.21
C VAL A 85 6.33 5.15 6.42
N SER A 86 6.63 6.45 6.29
CA SER A 86 5.79 7.39 5.55
C SER A 86 5.92 7.27 4.03
N GLY A 87 7.11 6.99 3.49
CA GLY A 87 7.30 6.82 2.04
C GLY A 87 6.68 5.54 1.47
N ASN A 88 6.37 4.55 2.30
CA ASN A 88 5.80 3.27 1.87
C ASN A 88 4.26 3.27 1.72
N ILE A 89 3.58 4.40 1.95
CA ILE A 89 2.12 4.55 1.76
C ILE A 89 1.67 4.09 0.37
N LEU A 90 2.48 4.39 -0.65
CA LEU A 90 2.11 4.15 -2.05
C LEU A 90 2.26 2.69 -2.48
N ASN A 91 3.02 1.87 -1.74
CA ASN A 91 3.49 0.58 -2.24
C ASN A 91 2.90 -0.64 -1.55
N ASN A 92 2.54 -0.56 -0.26
CA ASN A 92 2.33 -1.78 0.55
C ASN A 92 1.00 -1.85 1.32
N ASN A 93 0.01 -0.97 1.07
CA ASN A 93 -1.32 -1.01 1.74
C ASN A 93 -1.29 -1.09 3.29
N ASN A 94 -0.19 -0.70 3.93
CA ASN A 94 0.02 -0.82 5.38
C ASN A 94 -0.44 0.43 6.16
N PHE A 95 -1.54 1.07 5.75
CA PHE A 95 -1.99 2.33 6.34
C PHE A 95 -2.15 2.25 7.86
N SER A 96 -2.91 1.26 8.33
CA SER A 96 -3.17 1.06 9.76
C SER A 96 -1.88 0.83 10.54
N ASP A 97 -1.04 -0.09 10.06
CA ASP A 97 0.22 -0.45 10.73
C ASP A 97 1.18 0.73 10.81
N SER A 98 1.24 1.57 9.76
CA SER A 98 2.05 2.78 9.76
C SER A 98 1.57 3.78 10.81
N LEU A 99 0.26 3.99 10.93
CA LEU A 99 -0.27 4.88 11.98
C LEU A 99 -0.01 4.33 13.39
N ASP A 100 -0.24 3.03 13.59
CA ASP A 100 0.01 2.38 14.88
C ASP A 100 1.51 2.45 15.24
N TYR A 101 2.41 2.29 14.25
CA TYR A 101 3.85 2.48 14.46
C TYR A 101 4.18 3.91 14.88
N LEU A 102 3.69 4.91 14.14
CA LEU A 102 3.99 6.32 14.39
C LEU A 102 3.49 6.77 15.78
N SER A 103 2.26 6.41 16.14
CA SER A 103 1.66 6.80 17.42
C SER A 103 2.30 6.07 18.61
N SER A 104 2.58 4.77 18.49
CA SER A 104 3.25 4.01 19.55
C SER A 104 4.69 4.46 19.77
N GLN A 105 5.44 4.76 18.69
CA GLN A 105 6.82 5.24 18.80
C GLN A 105 6.90 6.62 19.45
N TYR A 106 6.04 7.55 19.04
CA TYR A 106 5.96 8.86 19.67
C TYR A 106 5.69 8.73 21.18
N SER A 107 4.71 7.91 21.55
CA SER A 107 4.28 7.76 22.95
C SER A 107 5.39 7.18 23.84
N VAL A 108 6.08 6.14 23.37
CA VAL A 108 7.21 5.53 24.10
C VAL A 108 8.39 6.48 24.23
N LEU A 109 8.78 7.15 23.14
CA LEU A 109 9.89 8.11 23.18
C LEU A 109 9.57 9.30 24.08
N LYS A 110 8.34 9.80 24.04
CA LYS A 110 7.89 10.89 24.92
C LYS A 110 8.02 10.50 26.39
N ASN A 111 7.52 9.33 26.77
CA ASN A 111 7.64 8.82 28.13
C ASN A 111 9.12 8.68 28.55
N GLN A 112 9.95 8.06 27.71
CA GLN A 112 11.39 7.89 27.98
C GLN A 112 12.11 9.24 28.13
N ILE A 113 11.75 10.25 27.32
CA ILE A 113 12.33 11.59 27.43
C ILE A 113 11.94 12.24 28.77
N GLN A 114 10.67 12.11 29.17
CA GLN A 114 10.17 12.67 30.43
C GLN A 114 10.80 12.00 31.67
N GLU A 115 11.15 10.71 31.59
CA GLU A 115 11.86 10.00 32.66
C GLU A 115 13.35 10.36 32.75
N ASN A 116 14.01 10.60 31.62
CA ASN A 116 15.48 10.65 31.55
C ASN A 116 16.06 12.08 31.48
N PHE A 117 15.25 13.10 31.19
CA PHE A 117 15.69 14.48 31.00
C PHE A 117 14.91 15.45 31.90
N GLN A 118 15.52 16.58 32.26
CA GLN A 118 14.91 17.63 33.08
C GLN A 118 15.29 19.02 32.56
N GLY A 119 14.59 20.07 33.02
CA GLY A 119 14.93 21.46 32.71
C GLY A 119 14.93 21.78 31.20
N GLU A 120 15.96 22.48 30.74
CA GLU A 120 16.09 22.88 29.33
C GLU A 120 16.38 21.70 28.40
N ASP A 121 17.08 20.67 28.87
CA ASP A 121 17.33 19.47 28.07
C ASP A 121 16.01 18.74 27.78
N LEU A 122 15.12 18.61 28.77
CA LEU A 122 13.78 18.04 28.56
C LEU A 122 13.01 18.81 27.47
N LYS A 123 12.97 20.15 27.57
CA LYS A 123 12.28 20.99 26.57
C LYS A 123 12.86 20.81 25.18
N LYS A 124 14.19 20.73 25.06
CA LYS A 124 14.89 20.52 23.80
C LYS A 124 14.55 19.16 23.18
N GLN A 125 14.62 18.08 23.95
CA GLN A 125 14.32 16.72 23.44
C GLN A 125 12.84 16.58 23.04
N ILE A 126 11.91 17.12 23.84
CA ILE A 126 10.48 17.13 23.50
C ILE A 126 10.21 17.95 22.24
N SER A 127 10.79 19.15 22.11
CA SER A 127 10.60 19.98 20.91
C SER A 127 11.11 19.28 19.64
N LEU A 128 12.22 18.54 19.75
CA LEU A 128 12.76 17.78 18.63
C LEU A 128 11.84 16.60 18.27
N LEU A 129 11.33 15.87 19.27
CA LEU A 129 10.37 14.78 19.08
C LEU A 129 9.08 15.29 18.40
N ASP A 130 8.49 16.34 18.94
CA ASP A 130 7.23 16.92 18.45
C ASP A 130 7.41 17.37 16.98
N ASN A 131 8.47 18.13 16.67
CA ASN A 131 8.73 18.59 15.31
C ASN A 131 8.89 17.43 14.31
N MET A 132 9.66 16.40 14.66
CA MET A 132 9.88 15.24 13.78
C MET A 132 8.57 14.49 13.48
N PHE A 133 7.76 14.24 14.51
CA PHE A 133 6.52 13.50 14.34
C PHE A 133 5.40 14.34 13.70
N GLU A 134 5.29 15.63 14.02
CA GLU A 134 4.35 16.56 13.39
C GLU A 134 4.60 16.66 11.88
N ASN A 135 5.86 16.84 11.46
CA ASN A 135 6.23 16.86 10.05
C ASN A 135 5.96 15.52 9.36
N THR A 136 6.25 14.41 10.05
CA THR A 136 6.01 13.07 9.50
C THR A 136 4.52 12.81 9.29
N ILE A 137 3.68 13.09 10.29
CA ILE A 137 2.24 12.86 10.17
C ILE A 137 1.57 13.83 9.20
N ASP A 138 2.07 15.07 9.10
CA ASP A 138 1.56 16.03 8.12
C ASP A 138 1.82 15.58 6.69
N ARG A 139 3.07 15.19 6.36
CA ARG A 139 3.42 14.62 5.06
C ARG A 139 2.61 13.35 4.77
N TYR A 140 2.56 12.44 5.74
CA TYR A 140 1.80 11.19 5.62
C TYR A 140 0.33 11.46 5.28
N SER A 141 -0.31 12.40 5.98
CA SER A 141 -1.70 12.77 5.78
C SER A 141 -1.92 13.44 4.41
N HIS A 142 -1.00 14.31 3.98
CA HIS A 142 -1.04 14.95 2.66
C HIS A 142 -0.89 13.94 1.51
N GLU A 143 0.08 13.03 1.59
CA GLU A 143 0.32 12.04 0.54
C GLU A 143 -0.86 11.06 0.42
N PHE A 144 -1.34 10.56 1.56
CA PHE A 144 -2.48 9.65 1.58
C PHE A 144 -3.78 10.32 1.10
N SER A 145 -4.08 11.53 1.57
CA SER A 145 -5.27 12.28 1.12
C SER A 145 -5.22 12.61 -0.36
N ASN A 146 -4.05 12.98 -0.91
CA ASN A 146 -3.89 13.17 -2.34
C ASN A 146 -4.08 11.88 -3.14
N MET A 147 -3.57 10.75 -2.63
CA MET A 147 -3.70 9.46 -3.30
C MET A 147 -5.15 8.95 -3.31
N VAL A 148 -5.75 8.83 -2.13
CA VAL A 148 -7.08 8.26 -1.93
C VAL A 148 -8.15 9.33 -2.17
N GLY A 149 -8.14 10.40 -1.39
CA GLY A 149 -9.11 11.50 -1.54
C GLY A 149 -9.08 12.15 -2.92
N GLY A 150 -7.90 12.33 -3.52
CA GLY A 150 -7.81 12.81 -4.90
C GLY A 150 -8.39 11.85 -5.92
N PHE A 151 -8.28 10.53 -5.70
CA PHE A 151 -8.97 9.56 -6.56
C PHE A 151 -10.49 9.61 -6.37
N LEU A 152 -10.98 9.75 -5.13
CA LEU A 152 -12.41 9.87 -4.84
C LEU A 152 -12.99 11.16 -5.49
N GLU A 153 -12.29 12.29 -5.37
CA GLU A 153 -12.67 13.57 -5.96
C GLU A 153 -12.69 13.55 -7.49
N ASN A 154 -11.64 13.00 -8.11
CA ASN A 154 -11.57 12.83 -9.57
C ASN A 154 -12.69 11.94 -10.12
N ASN A 155 -13.36 11.18 -9.26
CA ASN A 155 -14.48 10.30 -9.59
C ASN A 155 -15.78 10.72 -8.90
N GLY A 156 -15.93 12.01 -8.58
CA GLY A 156 -17.23 12.63 -8.29
C GLY A 156 -17.57 12.83 -6.81
N LEU A 157 -16.65 12.58 -5.88
CA LEU A 157 -16.85 12.86 -4.45
C LEU A 157 -16.04 14.06 -3.99
N SER A 158 -16.64 15.26 -4.01
CA SER A 158 -15.96 16.50 -3.63
C SER A 158 -15.65 16.57 -2.12
N GLY A 159 -14.50 17.16 -1.77
CA GLY A 159 -14.10 17.44 -0.38
C GLY A 159 -13.48 16.25 0.36
N GLU A 160 -13.23 15.14 -0.33
CA GLU A 160 -12.70 13.92 0.27
C GLU A 160 -11.22 14.04 0.66
N LYS A 161 -10.42 14.88 -0.01
CA LYS A 161 -9.03 15.13 0.39
C LYS A 161 -8.96 15.71 1.80
N ASP A 162 -9.66 16.81 2.04
CA ASP A 162 -9.65 17.51 3.33
C ASP A 162 -10.23 16.63 4.43
N LYS A 163 -11.32 15.90 4.13
CA LYS A 163 -11.92 14.98 5.09
C LYS A 163 -10.96 13.86 5.50
N ILE A 164 -10.26 13.24 4.53
CA ILE A 164 -9.28 12.19 4.81
C ILE A 164 -8.06 12.74 5.57
N TYR A 165 -7.52 13.88 5.16
CA TYR A 165 -6.39 14.53 5.83
C TYR A 165 -6.70 14.75 7.33
N ASN A 166 -7.86 15.36 7.63
CA ASN A 166 -8.27 15.61 9.00
C ASN A 166 -8.54 14.31 9.78
N SER A 167 -9.11 13.30 9.13
CA SER A 167 -9.35 11.98 9.76
C SER A 167 -8.05 11.36 10.24
N ILE A 168 -6.99 11.39 9.42
CA ILE A 168 -5.68 10.81 9.77
C ILE A 168 -5.06 11.53 10.97
N LYS A 169 -5.07 12.87 10.97
CA LYS A 169 -4.53 13.68 12.08
C LYS A 169 -5.27 13.39 13.39
N ASN A 170 -6.59 13.25 13.34
CA ASN A 170 -7.42 12.93 14.50
C ASN A 170 -7.14 11.51 15.02
N ILE A 171 -7.11 10.51 14.12
CA ILE A 171 -6.78 9.12 14.49
C ILE A 171 -5.41 9.07 15.18
N TYR A 172 -4.39 9.70 14.59
CA TYR A 172 -3.05 9.75 15.16
C TYR A 172 -3.04 10.36 16.56
N SER A 173 -3.68 11.53 16.74
CA SER A 173 -3.74 12.21 18.03
C SER A 173 -4.41 11.35 19.12
N GLU A 174 -5.51 10.67 18.77
CA GLU A 174 -6.25 9.83 19.71
C GLU A 174 -5.51 8.54 20.05
N GLN A 175 -4.81 7.93 19.08
CA GLN A 175 -3.94 6.81 19.37
C GLN A 175 -2.78 7.19 20.29
N VAL A 176 -2.16 8.36 20.09
CA VAL A 176 -1.12 8.87 20.99
C VAL A 176 -1.67 9.01 22.42
N LYS A 177 -2.86 9.58 22.59
CA LYS A 177 -3.50 9.68 23.92
C LYS A 177 -3.74 8.31 24.54
N ASN A 178 -4.25 7.36 23.76
CA ASN A 178 -4.52 5.99 24.23
C ASN A 178 -3.24 5.26 24.64
N TYR A 179 -2.19 5.36 23.83
CA TYR A 179 -0.89 4.74 24.11
C TYR A 179 -0.21 5.38 25.32
N SER A 180 -0.17 6.71 25.42
CA SER A 180 0.36 7.40 26.60
C SER A 180 -0.39 7.00 27.88
N LYS A 181 -1.73 7.01 27.84
CA LYS A 181 -2.54 6.55 28.98
C LYS A 181 -2.22 5.10 29.37
N TYR A 182 -2.08 4.21 28.39
CA TYR A 182 -1.76 2.81 28.66
C TYR A 182 -0.38 2.65 29.30
N ILE A 183 0.62 3.42 28.85
CA ILE A 183 1.96 3.46 29.47
C ILE A 183 1.83 3.89 30.94
N ASP A 184 1.12 4.97 31.22
CA ASP A 184 0.92 5.51 32.58
C ASP A 184 0.21 4.52 33.53
N GLU A 185 -0.70 3.69 32.99
CA GLU A 185 -1.47 2.71 33.74
C GLU A 185 -0.76 1.35 33.89
N ASN A 186 0.35 1.10 33.19
CA ASN A 186 0.97 -0.23 33.08
C ASN A 186 2.52 -0.21 33.07
N ASP A 187 3.15 -0.10 34.24
CA ASP A 187 4.62 0.00 34.39
C ASP A 187 5.46 -1.09 33.68
N ASN A 188 4.97 -2.33 33.56
CA ASN A 188 5.67 -3.44 32.88
C ASN A 188 4.83 -4.08 31.77
N TYR A 189 4.31 -3.25 30.86
CA TYR A 189 3.52 -3.75 29.74
C TYR A 189 4.28 -4.67 28.77
N ALA A 190 5.63 -4.59 28.76
CA ALA A 190 6.47 -5.48 27.96
C ALA A 190 6.70 -6.86 28.61
N ASN A 191 6.24 -7.06 29.86
CA ASN A 191 6.39 -8.29 30.64
C ASN A 191 7.86 -8.77 30.74
N ILE A 192 8.79 -7.83 30.92
CA ILE A 192 10.21 -8.12 31.10
C ILE A 192 10.40 -8.60 32.54
N LYS A 193 10.72 -9.89 32.69
CA LYS A 193 10.92 -10.54 34.01
C LYS A 193 12.39 -10.78 34.36
N SER A 194 13.22 -11.03 33.35
CA SER A 194 14.63 -11.36 33.54
C SER A 194 15.45 -10.10 33.80
N PRO A 195 16.24 -10.04 34.90
CA PRO A 195 17.16 -8.92 35.13
C PRO A 195 18.15 -8.69 33.98
N LYS A 196 18.57 -9.77 33.29
CA LYS A 196 19.45 -9.68 32.12
C LYS A 196 18.81 -8.95 30.94
N ASN A 197 17.49 -8.84 30.91
CA ASN A 197 16.77 -8.24 29.79
C ASN A 197 16.27 -6.83 30.13
N LYS A 198 16.61 -6.29 31.30
CA LYS A 198 16.12 -4.99 31.78
C LYS A 198 16.51 -3.84 30.86
N TRP A 199 17.62 -3.97 30.13
CA TRP A 199 18.05 -2.98 29.14
C TRP A 199 16.99 -2.73 28.04
N LEU A 200 16.10 -3.69 27.75
CA LEU A 200 15.01 -3.54 26.77
C LEU A 200 13.99 -2.47 27.17
N GLU A 201 13.88 -2.13 28.46
CA GLU A 201 12.99 -1.04 28.93
C GLU A 201 13.38 0.31 28.29
N LYS A 202 14.66 0.45 27.88
CA LYS A 202 15.19 1.64 27.20
C LYS A 202 15.26 1.48 25.67
N ASP A 203 14.93 0.31 25.12
CA ASP A 203 14.84 0.10 23.66
C ASP A 203 13.47 0.58 23.15
N ASN A 204 13.42 1.81 22.62
CA ASN A 204 12.18 2.44 22.17
C ASN A 204 11.43 1.62 21.10
N TYR A 205 12.15 0.99 20.18
CA TYR A 205 11.53 0.19 19.12
C TYR A 205 10.94 -1.12 19.67
N TYR A 206 11.64 -1.79 20.59
CA TYR A 206 11.11 -2.98 21.26
C TYR A 206 9.88 -2.62 22.09
N MET A 207 9.99 -1.58 22.90
CA MET A 207 8.92 -1.12 23.78
C MET A 207 7.70 -0.64 22.99
N SER A 208 7.85 0.12 21.89
CA SER A 208 6.71 0.50 21.05
C SER A 208 6.08 -0.70 20.36
N SER A 209 6.88 -1.68 19.92
CA SER A 209 6.35 -2.92 19.36
C SER A 209 5.55 -3.72 20.38
N LYS A 210 6.03 -3.83 21.63
CA LYS A 210 5.25 -4.48 22.70
C LYS A 210 3.99 -3.71 23.01
N LEU A 211 4.07 -2.39 23.06
CA LEU A 211 2.91 -1.53 23.29
C LEU A 211 1.80 -1.77 22.26
N ARG A 212 2.13 -1.83 20.96
CA ARG A 212 1.16 -2.17 19.91
C ARG A 212 0.52 -3.55 20.10
N GLY A 213 1.27 -4.51 20.62
CA GLY A 213 0.79 -5.87 20.85
C GLY A 213 -0.16 -6.02 22.05
N VAL A 214 -0.07 -5.13 23.04
CA VAL A 214 -0.84 -5.23 24.30
C VAL A 214 -1.91 -4.17 24.44
N CYS A 215 -1.68 -2.97 23.91
CA CYS A 215 -2.65 -1.89 23.92
C CYS A 215 -3.49 -1.98 22.64
N LYS A 216 -4.74 -2.42 22.82
CA LYS A 216 -5.78 -2.26 21.80
C LYS A 216 -6.20 -0.80 21.83
N SER A 217 -5.53 0.06 21.07
CA SER A 217 -5.96 1.43 20.88
C SER A 217 -7.40 1.40 20.35
N GLY A 218 -8.31 2.09 21.05
CA GLY A 218 -9.72 2.12 20.65
C GLY A 218 -9.91 2.90 19.35
N ASP A 219 -10.95 2.57 18.60
CA ASP A 219 -11.31 3.31 17.39
C ASP A 219 -11.70 4.75 17.73
N TYR A 220 -11.29 5.68 16.87
CA TYR A 220 -11.77 7.06 16.92
C TYR A 220 -13.28 7.10 16.64
N LYS A 221 -14.04 7.80 17.50
CA LYS A 221 -15.50 7.68 17.56
C LYS A 221 -16.29 8.83 16.92
N ASP A 222 -15.65 9.90 16.44
CA ASP A 222 -16.38 11.01 15.77
C ASP A 222 -16.58 10.73 14.27
N LEU A 223 -17.26 9.63 13.98
CA LEU A 223 -17.42 9.11 12.62
C LEU A 223 -18.34 9.97 11.74
N ASP A 224 -19.19 10.81 12.34
CA ASP A 224 -20.13 11.66 11.59
C ASP A 224 -19.42 12.71 10.71
N LYS A 225 -18.17 13.05 11.03
CA LYS A 225 -17.37 14.04 10.29
C LYS A 225 -16.05 13.50 9.75
N THR A 226 -15.62 12.31 10.16
CA THR A 226 -14.35 11.72 9.76
C THR A 226 -14.52 10.28 9.27
N TYR A 227 -13.40 9.67 8.92
CA TYR A 227 -13.28 8.24 8.65
C TYR A 227 -12.63 7.52 9.82
N SER A 228 -13.00 6.27 10.03
CA SER A 228 -12.26 5.36 10.91
C SER A 228 -10.96 4.89 10.25
N LYS A 229 -10.06 4.31 11.05
CA LYS A 229 -8.82 3.72 10.54
C LYS A 229 -9.10 2.57 9.55
N ASP A 230 -10.11 1.75 9.84
CA ASP A 230 -10.51 0.64 9.00
C ASP A 230 -11.16 1.12 7.70
N GLU A 231 -12.01 2.15 7.75
CA GLU A 231 -12.62 2.76 6.56
C GLU A 231 -11.55 3.32 5.62
N LEU A 232 -10.55 4.03 6.14
CA LEU A 232 -9.42 4.54 5.37
C LEU A 232 -8.58 3.41 4.78
N SER A 233 -8.36 2.34 5.54
CA SER A 233 -7.62 1.16 5.07
C SER A 233 -8.34 0.52 3.88
N VAL A 234 -9.65 0.27 4.01
CA VAL A 234 -10.47 -0.32 2.95
C VAL A 234 -10.53 0.58 1.71
N MET A 235 -10.73 1.89 1.88
CA MET A 235 -10.70 2.84 0.75
C MET A 235 -9.34 2.85 0.06
N SER A 236 -8.23 2.77 0.80
CA SER A 236 -6.89 2.70 0.20
C SER A 236 -6.67 1.42 -0.59
N THR A 237 -7.10 0.27 -0.06
CA THR A 237 -7.05 -1.02 -0.75
C THR A 237 -7.87 -1.00 -2.03
N PHE A 238 -9.09 -0.44 -1.98
CA PHE A 238 -9.93 -0.24 -3.17
C PHE A 238 -9.22 0.62 -4.23
N VAL A 239 -8.73 1.80 -3.85
CA VAL A 239 -8.05 2.73 -4.77
C VAL A 239 -6.80 2.11 -5.39
N ASN A 240 -5.98 1.41 -4.59
CA ASN A 240 -4.75 0.79 -5.07
C ASN A 240 -5.04 -0.40 -5.99
N ASN A 241 -6.12 -1.16 -5.75
CA ASN A 241 -6.51 -2.24 -6.65
C ASN A 241 -7.09 -1.72 -7.97
N ILE A 242 -7.83 -0.60 -7.96
CA ILE A 242 -8.29 0.02 -9.22
C ILE A 242 -7.14 0.63 -10.02
N LYS A 243 -6.17 1.25 -9.35
CA LYS A 243 -5.04 1.91 -10.02
C LYS A 243 -3.97 0.94 -10.54
N LYS A 244 -4.04 -0.35 -10.19
CA LYS A 244 -3.19 -1.42 -10.75
C LYS A 244 -3.94 -2.08 -11.92
N PRO A 245 -3.93 -1.53 -13.14
CA PRO A 245 -4.56 -2.21 -14.28
C PRO A 245 -3.87 -3.56 -14.49
N ILE A 246 -4.64 -4.54 -14.97
CA ILE A 246 -4.16 -5.89 -15.27
C ILE A 246 -2.89 -5.87 -16.15
N TYR A 247 -2.75 -4.84 -16.99
CA TYR A 247 -1.60 -4.67 -17.86
C TYR A 247 -1.43 -3.21 -18.32
N CYS A 248 -0.18 -2.73 -18.39
CA CYS A 248 0.17 -1.43 -18.98
C CYS A 248 0.36 -1.60 -20.49
N GLU A 249 -0.71 -1.39 -21.25
CA GLU A 249 -0.64 -1.35 -22.71
C GLU A 249 -0.24 0.05 -23.21
N TRP A 250 0.35 0.11 -24.41
CA TRP A 250 0.49 1.36 -25.15
C TRP A 250 -0.92 1.88 -25.48
N GLU A 251 -1.06 3.20 -25.66
CA GLU A 251 -2.38 3.87 -25.76
C GLU A 251 -3.31 3.35 -26.88
N PHE A 252 -2.79 2.53 -27.82
CA PHE A 252 -3.51 1.98 -28.96
C PHE A 252 -3.86 0.49 -28.85
N ASP A 253 -3.38 -0.21 -27.82
CA ASP A 253 -3.58 -1.66 -27.68
C ASP A 253 -4.80 -2.03 -26.81
N GLN A 254 -5.32 -1.04 -26.06
CA GLN A 254 -6.51 -1.20 -25.23
C GLN A 254 -7.77 -1.31 -26.10
N ASN A 255 -8.30 -2.53 -26.18
CA ASN A 255 -9.55 -2.86 -26.85
C ASN A 255 -10.69 -3.08 -25.84
N GLU A 256 -11.91 -3.10 -26.36
CA GLU A 256 -13.14 -3.21 -25.58
C GLU A 256 -13.20 -4.48 -24.73
N GLU A 257 -12.72 -5.60 -25.26
CA GLU A 257 -12.77 -6.89 -24.59
C GLU A 257 -11.80 -6.94 -23.39
N ALA A 258 -10.57 -6.42 -23.56
CA ALA A 258 -9.60 -6.28 -22.47
C ALA A 258 -10.10 -5.32 -21.37
N LEU A 259 -10.74 -4.21 -21.77
CA LEU A 259 -11.30 -3.24 -20.82
C LEU A 259 -12.48 -3.82 -20.03
N GLY A 260 -13.37 -4.56 -20.69
CA GLY A 260 -14.50 -5.24 -20.04
C GLY A 260 -14.03 -6.30 -19.03
N LEU A 261 -12.98 -7.05 -19.37
CA LEU A 261 -12.34 -8.00 -18.45
C LEU A 261 -11.74 -7.29 -17.22
N ASN A 262 -11.02 -6.19 -17.42
CA ASN A 262 -10.44 -5.40 -16.33
C ASN A 262 -11.51 -4.85 -15.39
N PHE A 263 -12.60 -4.29 -15.93
CA PHE A 263 -13.72 -3.83 -15.10
C PHE A 263 -14.39 -4.98 -14.34
N GLY A 264 -14.55 -6.15 -14.98
CA GLY A 264 -15.12 -7.34 -14.32
C GLY A 264 -14.27 -7.80 -13.13
N ILE A 265 -12.94 -7.85 -13.28
CA ILE A 265 -12.04 -8.25 -12.19
C ILE A 265 -12.03 -7.21 -11.06
N ILE A 266 -12.03 -5.90 -11.39
CA ILE A 266 -12.16 -4.83 -10.39
C ILE A 266 -13.46 -4.98 -9.59
N GLU A 267 -14.56 -5.26 -10.26
CA GLU A 267 -15.88 -5.45 -9.64
C GLU A 267 -15.85 -6.64 -8.66
N LEU A 268 -15.30 -7.79 -9.07
CA LEU A 268 -15.15 -8.96 -8.19
C LEU A 268 -14.31 -8.64 -6.95
N LYS A 269 -13.14 -8.00 -7.14
CA LYS A 269 -12.30 -7.56 -6.03
C LYS A 269 -13.04 -6.60 -5.10
N THR A 270 -13.76 -5.63 -5.67
CA THR A 270 -14.53 -4.67 -4.87
C THR A 270 -15.61 -5.36 -4.05
N ASN A 271 -16.35 -6.32 -4.63
CA ASN A 271 -17.40 -7.05 -3.93
C ASN A 271 -16.82 -7.87 -2.77
N ILE A 272 -15.74 -8.61 -3.01
CA ILE A 272 -15.04 -9.37 -1.96
C ILE A 272 -14.54 -8.45 -0.84
N LEU A 273 -13.97 -7.28 -1.21
CA LEU A 273 -13.50 -6.29 -0.24
C LEU A 273 -14.64 -5.79 0.63
N LEU A 274 -15.77 -5.41 0.04
CA LEU A 274 -16.94 -4.92 0.77
C LEU A 274 -17.57 -6.00 1.65
N GLU A 275 -17.70 -7.23 1.17
CA GLU A 275 -18.25 -8.37 1.93
C GLU A 275 -17.41 -8.76 3.16
N ASN A 276 -16.11 -8.49 3.12
CA ASN A 276 -15.18 -8.78 4.22
C ASN A 276 -14.87 -7.55 5.09
N SER A 277 -15.51 -6.41 4.82
CA SER A 277 -15.31 -5.17 5.58
C SER A 277 -16.55 -4.84 6.41
N ASN A 278 -16.34 -4.28 7.61
CA ASN A 278 -17.42 -3.74 8.43
C ASN A 278 -17.52 -2.23 8.23
N LEU A 279 -17.98 -1.81 7.05
CA LEU A 279 -18.13 -0.39 6.70
C LEU A 279 -19.52 0.12 7.03
N ARG A 280 -19.64 1.43 7.23
CA ARG A 280 -20.94 2.10 7.20
C ARG A 280 -21.50 2.12 5.77
N ASP A 281 -22.82 2.10 5.65
CA ASP A 281 -23.53 2.09 4.37
C ASP A 281 -23.14 3.27 3.48
N ASP A 282 -22.93 4.47 4.04
CA ASP A 282 -22.53 5.66 3.28
C ASP A 282 -21.13 5.51 2.64
N ILE A 283 -20.24 4.73 3.25
CA ILE A 283 -18.91 4.43 2.69
C ILE A 283 -19.02 3.42 1.55
N VAL A 284 -19.88 2.41 1.72
CA VAL A 284 -20.17 1.42 0.67
C VAL A 284 -20.73 2.13 -0.56
N ASP A 285 -21.68 3.05 -0.37
CA ASP A 285 -22.26 3.86 -1.43
C ASP A 285 -21.22 4.72 -2.14
N LYS A 286 -20.32 5.38 -1.39
CA LYS A 286 -19.21 6.15 -1.96
C LYS A 286 -18.28 5.32 -2.83
N ILE A 287 -17.89 4.13 -2.35
CA ILE A 287 -17.04 3.21 -3.12
C ILE A 287 -17.74 2.82 -4.43
N ASN A 288 -19.03 2.50 -4.38
CA ASN A 288 -19.81 2.15 -5.58
C ASN A 288 -19.97 3.31 -6.56
N ILE A 289 -20.22 4.53 -6.07
CA ILE A 289 -20.28 5.75 -6.90
C ILE A 289 -18.94 5.96 -7.61
N VAL A 290 -17.84 5.92 -6.86
CA VAL A 290 -16.49 6.13 -7.41
C VAL A 290 -16.13 5.06 -8.43
N LYS A 291 -16.41 3.78 -8.14
CA LYS A 291 -16.19 2.66 -9.07
C LYS A 291 -16.94 2.89 -10.39
N LYS A 292 -18.24 3.20 -10.31
CA LYS A 292 -19.08 3.47 -11.49
C LYS A 292 -18.57 4.66 -12.30
N ASN A 293 -18.23 5.75 -11.63
CA ASN A 293 -17.69 6.94 -12.27
C ASN A 293 -16.32 6.69 -12.88
N TYR A 294 -15.48 5.88 -12.25
CA TYR A 294 -14.19 5.45 -12.81
C TYR A 294 -14.36 4.70 -14.13
N TYR A 295 -15.29 3.73 -14.20
CA TYR A 295 -15.57 3.02 -15.46
C TYR A 295 -16.06 3.97 -16.56
N HIS A 296 -16.98 4.86 -16.20
CA HIS A 296 -17.50 5.87 -17.12
C HIS A 296 -16.40 6.80 -17.65
N ASN A 297 -15.67 7.44 -16.74
CA ASN A 297 -14.58 8.37 -17.04
C ASN A 297 -13.48 7.69 -17.87
N THR A 298 -13.19 6.41 -17.62
CA THR A 298 -12.20 5.65 -18.40
C THR A 298 -12.64 5.52 -19.85
N ILE A 299 -13.88 5.11 -20.10
CA ILE A 299 -14.43 5.00 -21.47
C ILE A 299 -14.47 6.38 -22.14
N GLU A 300 -14.91 7.42 -21.43
CA GLU A 300 -14.94 8.78 -21.97
C GLU A 300 -13.55 9.31 -22.31
N ASN A 301 -12.53 9.00 -21.50
CA ASN A 301 -11.15 9.36 -21.80
C ASN A 301 -10.66 8.73 -23.10
N TYR A 302 -10.98 7.46 -23.36
CA TYR A 302 -10.66 6.82 -24.66
C TYR A 302 -11.44 7.47 -25.81
N ASP A 303 -12.75 7.67 -25.66
CA ASP A 303 -13.58 8.34 -26.67
C ASP A 303 -13.06 9.74 -27.01
N ASN A 304 -12.65 10.52 -26.00
CA ASN A 304 -12.08 11.85 -26.16
C ASN A 304 -10.72 11.82 -26.87
N LYS A 305 -9.85 10.87 -26.51
CA LYS A 305 -8.57 10.66 -27.19
C LYS A 305 -8.79 10.33 -28.67
N TYR A 306 -9.68 9.39 -28.97
CA TYR A 306 -9.99 9.02 -30.35
C TYR A 306 -10.62 10.16 -31.14
N ALA A 307 -11.56 10.91 -30.55
CA ALA A 307 -12.14 12.09 -31.17
C ALA A 307 -11.09 13.17 -31.47
N ASN A 308 -10.05 13.32 -30.64
CA ASN A 308 -8.94 14.22 -30.91
C ASN A 308 -8.04 13.71 -32.04
N SER A 309 -7.73 12.41 -32.08
CA SER A 309 -6.97 11.81 -33.19
C SER A 309 -7.68 11.99 -34.55
N GLN A 310 -9.01 11.83 -34.58
CA GLN A 310 -9.82 12.05 -35.79
C GLN A 310 -9.75 13.47 -36.37
N LYS A 311 -9.32 14.47 -35.59
CA LYS A 311 -9.15 15.86 -36.06
C LYS A 311 -7.88 16.06 -36.88
N ILE A 312 -6.87 15.21 -36.66
CA ILE A 312 -5.53 15.39 -37.23
C ILE A 312 -5.19 14.36 -38.32
N VAL A 313 -5.87 13.22 -38.36
CA VAL A 313 -5.64 12.17 -39.37
C VAL A 313 -6.69 12.16 -40.48
N GLN A 314 -6.31 11.65 -41.66
CA GLN A 314 -7.26 11.42 -42.76
C GLN A 314 -8.16 10.21 -42.51
N ASP A 315 -7.59 9.13 -41.97
CA ASP A 315 -8.35 7.92 -41.62
C ASP A 315 -9.05 8.08 -40.27
N LYS A 316 -10.25 8.63 -40.31
CA LYS A 316 -11.08 8.82 -39.12
C LYS A 316 -11.65 7.50 -38.59
N ARG A 317 -11.79 6.48 -39.44
CA ARG A 317 -12.41 5.21 -39.06
C ARG A 317 -11.48 4.38 -38.17
N GLY A 318 -10.17 4.48 -38.38
CA GLY A 318 -9.13 3.93 -37.50
C GLY A 318 -9.32 4.29 -36.02
N PHE A 319 -9.83 5.49 -35.73
CA PHE A 319 -10.09 6.02 -34.40
C PHE A 319 -11.58 6.07 -34.05
N ALA A 320 -12.36 5.05 -34.43
CA ALA A 320 -13.76 4.96 -34.04
C ALA A 320 -13.92 4.96 -32.50
N ARG A 321 -15.06 5.48 -32.01
CA ARG A 321 -15.43 5.45 -30.59
C ARG A 321 -15.45 4.01 -30.02
N MET A 322 -15.34 3.89 -28.71
CA MET A 322 -15.41 2.61 -28.00
C MET A 322 -16.79 1.96 -28.15
N ASP A 323 -16.81 0.67 -28.46
CA ASP A 323 -18.01 -0.16 -28.44
C ASP A 323 -18.39 -0.53 -27.00
N LYS A 324 -19.20 0.32 -26.38
CA LYS A 324 -19.67 0.17 -25.00
C LYS A 324 -20.41 -1.16 -24.77
N GLN A 325 -21.06 -1.72 -25.79
CA GLN A 325 -21.77 -2.98 -25.65
C GLN A 325 -20.78 -4.13 -25.48
N ALA A 326 -19.71 -4.17 -26.27
CA ALA A 326 -18.68 -5.20 -26.15
C ALA A 326 -17.96 -5.17 -24.80
N ILE A 327 -17.65 -3.97 -24.28
CA ILE A 327 -17.11 -3.80 -22.93
C ILE A 327 -18.07 -4.42 -21.90
N ASN A 328 -19.35 -4.07 -22.00
CA ASN A 328 -20.38 -4.55 -21.08
C ASN A 328 -20.62 -6.07 -21.20
N ASP A 329 -20.48 -6.66 -22.39
CA ASP A 329 -20.69 -8.09 -22.61
C ASP A 329 -19.61 -8.93 -21.92
N VAL A 330 -18.33 -8.53 -22.04
CA VAL A 330 -17.24 -9.19 -21.31
C VAL A 330 -17.35 -8.94 -19.81
N PHE A 331 -17.65 -7.71 -19.39
CA PHE A 331 -17.89 -7.39 -17.98
C PHE A 331 -18.95 -8.30 -17.35
N LYS A 332 -20.12 -8.42 -17.99
CA LYS A 332 -21.21 -9.29 -17.49
C LYS A 332 -20.82 -10.76 -17.51
N PHE A 333 -20.04 -11.20 -18.49
CA PHE A 333 -19.56 -12.58 -18.55
C PHE A 333 -18.73 -12.91 -17.30
N VAL A 334 -17.78 -12.04 -16.92
CA VAL A 334 -16.94 -12.23 -15.71
C VAL A 334 -17.81 -12.39 -14.47
N ILE A 335 -18.74 -11.47 -14.25
CA ILE A 335 -19.60 -11.46 -13.05
C ILE A 335 -20.52 -12.68 -13.00
N ASN A 336 -21.18 -13.00 -14.12
CA ASN A 336 -22.06 -14.16 -14.18
C ASN A 336 -21.29 -15.46 -14.01
N LYS A 337 -20.07 -15.56 -14.55
CA LYS A 337 -19.24 -16.75 -14.41
C LYS A 337 -18.89 -17.00 -12.94
N TYR A 338 -18.46 -15.96 -12.23
CA TYR A 338 -18.15 -16.07 -10.79
C TYR A 338 -19.39 -16.44 -9.97
N ASN A 339 -20.51 -15.75 -10.19
CA ASN A 339 -21.76 -16.00 -9.45
C ASN A 339 -22.28 -17.43 -9.64
N ASN A 340 -22.02 -18.05 -10.80
CA ASN A 340 -22.46 -19.40 -11.10
C ASN A 340 -21.50 -20.49 -10.60
N SER A 341 -20.18 -20.25 -10.65
CA SER A 341 -19.18 -21.27 -10.31
C SER A 341 -18.69 -21.19 -8.86
N ASN A 342 -18.70 -19.98 -8.28
CA ASN A 342 -17.96 -19.63 -7.07
C ASN A 342 -16.48 -20.08 -7.11
N ASN A 343 -15.90 -20.24 -8.30
CA ASN A 343 -14.52 -20.65 -8.53
C ASN A 343 -13.81 -19.55 -9.32
N ILE A 344 -12.89 -18.86 -8.65
CA ILE A 344 -12.18 -17.73 -9.24
C ILE A 344 -11.21 -18.15 -10.34
N LEU A 345 -10.52 -19.29 -10.22
CA LEU A 345 -9.58 -19.75 -11.24
C LEU A 345 -10.31 -20.04 -12.55
N ASP A 346 -11.43 -20.76 -12.47
CA ASP A 346 -12.28 -21.04 -13.63
C ASP A 346 -12.86 -19.74 -14.19
N THR A 347 -13.24 -18.81 -13.32
CA THR A 347 -13.75 -17.49 -13.73
C THR A 347 -12.72 -16.72 -14.55
N ILE A 348 -11.48 -16.60 -14.05
CA ILE A 348 -10.41 -15.88 -14.76
C ILE A 348 -10.09 -16.56 -16.09
N ASN A 349 -9.94 -17.89 -16.09
CA ASN A 349 -9.61 -18.66 -17.29
C ASN A 349 -10.68 -18.51 -18.38
N GLU A 350 -11.93 -18.80 -18.06
CA GLU A 350 -13.00 -18.74 -19.05
C GLU A 350 -13.31 -17.31 -19.49
N SER A 351 -13.10 -16.31 -18.63
CA SER A 351 -13.29 -14.92 -19.01
C SER A 351 -12.20 -14.42 -19.95
N LEU A 352 -10.95 -14.86 -19.76
CA LEU A 352 -9.86 -14.59 -20.69
C LEU A 352 -10.13 -15.22 -22.06
N ASP A 353 -10.53 -16.49 -22.09
CA ASP A 353 -10.89 -17.19 -23.33
C ASP A 353 -12.07 -16.51 -24.03
N TYR A 354 -13.11 -16.13 -23.28
CA TYR A 354 -14.26 -15.41 -23.82
C TYR A 354 -13.87 -14.06 -24.43
N ALA A 355 -13.08 -13.26 -23.71
CA ALA A 355 -12.61 -11.96 -24.17
C ALA A 355 -11.75 -12.09 -25.45
N LYS A 356 -10.82 -13.05 -25.48
CA LYS A 356 -9.97 -13.32 -26.65
C LYS A 356 -10.78 -13.76 -27.87
N ASN A 357 -11.75 -14.65 -27.68
CA ASN A 357 -12.62 -15.09 -28.76
C ASN A 357 -13.43 -13.93 -29.35
N LYS A 358 -13.98 -13.04 -28.50
CA LYS A 358 -14.69 -11.84 -28.96
C LYS A 358 -13.80 -10.85 -29.70
N TYR A 359 -12.58 -10.68 -29.22
CA TYR A 359 -11.57 -9.89 -29.88
C TYR A 359 -11.25 -10.45 -31.29
N ASP A 360 -10.96 -11.75 -31.39
CA ASP A 360 -10.64 -12.41 -32.65
C ASP A 360 -11.82 -12.43 -33.64
N GLU A 361 -13.06 -12.54 -33.15
CA GLU A 361 -14.28 -12.38 -33.95
C GLU A 361 -14.32 -10.99 -34.62
N LYS A 362 -14.09 -9.91 -33.85
CA LYS A 362 -14.11 -8.55 -34.39
C LYS A 362 -12.99 -8.30 -35.39
N ARG A 363 -11.80 -8.83 -35.16
CA ARG A 363 -10.69 -8.68 -36.12
C ARG A 363 -11.00 -9.25 -37.50
N LYS A 364 -11.76 -10.35 -37.55
CA LYS A 364 -12.15 -11.03 -38.78
C LYS A 364 -13.35 -10.37 -39.46
N ASP A 365 -14.10 -9.55 -38.73
CA ASP A 365 -15.26 -8.84 -39.25
C ASP A 365 -14.83 -7.53 -39.94
N ILE A 366 -15.17 -7.42 -41.22
CA ILE A 366 -14.87 -6.27 -42.09
C ILE A 366 -15.45 -4.95 -41.55
N LYS A 367 -16.44 -5.01 -40.65
CA LYS A 367 -16.96 -3.84 -39.97
C LYS A 367 -15.90 -3.20 -39.06
N TYR A 368 -15.05 -4.01 -38.42
CA TYR A 368 -14.07 -3.57 -37.42
C TYR A 368 -12.61 -3.67 -37.91
N SER A 369 -12.34 -4.34 -39.04
CA SER A 369 -10.98 -4.50 -39.58
C SER A 369 -10.22 -3.19 -39.84
N ASP A 370 -10.94 -2.11 -40.14
CA ASP A 370 -10.37 -0.77 -40.39
C ASP A 370 -10.18 0.06 -39.10
N ILE A 371 -10.52 -0.49 -37.93
CA ILE A 371 -10.32 0.18 -36.63
C ILE A 371 -8.97 -0.25 -36.07
N TYR A 372 -8.10 0.70 -35.69
CA TYR A 372 -6.69 0.42 -35.40
C TYR A 372 -6.45 -0.55 -34.24
N ARG A 373 -7.30 -0.51 -33.21
CA ARG A 373 -7.24 -1.45 -32.07
C ARG A 373 -7.64 -2.89 -32.42
N TYR A 374 -8.15 -3.13 -33.64
CA TYR A 374 -8.49 -4.45 -34.17
C TYR A 374 -7.67 -4.81 -35.42
N SER A 375 -7.06 -3.83 -36.09
CA SER A 375 -6.21 -4.07 -37.26
C SER A 375 -4.85 -4.69 -36.88
N ASN A 376 -4.33 -4.36 -35.70
CA ASN A 376 -3.08 -4.91 -35.16
C ASN A 376 -3.35 -6.09 -34.21
N ASP A 377 -2.32 -6.92 -33.96
CA ASP A 377 -2.39 -7.91 -32.88
C ASP A 377 -2.31 -7.19 -31.53
N SER A 378 -3.34 -7.34 -30.69
CA SER A 378 -3.32 -6.86 -29.30
C SER A 378 -2.23 -7.60 -28.56
N GLU A 379 -1.29 -6.82 -28.02
CA GLU A 379 -0.21 -7.36 -27.22
C GLU A 379 -0.74 -7.98 -25.93
N PHE A 380 -1.88 -7.52 -25.40
CA PHE A 380 -2.59 -8.21 -24.33
C PHE A 380 -2.98 -9.65 -24.71
N PHE A 381 -3.73 -9.86 -25.79
CA PHE A 381 -4.19 -11.22 -26.13
C PHE A 381 -3.08 -12.12 -26.68
N LYS A 382 -2.07 -11.54 -27.33
CA LYS A 382 -0.89 -12.27 -27.81
C LYS A 382 -0.05 -12.84 -26.68
N ASN A 383 -0.01 -12.17 -25.52
CA ASN A 383 0.80 -12.57 -24.36
C ASN A 383 -0.03 -13.12 -23.20
N MET A 384 -1.29 -13.44 -23.47
CA MET A 384 -2.15 -14.18 -22.57
C MET A 384 -1.48 -15.48 -22.09
N ASP A 385 -0.94 -16.26 -23.03
CA ASP A 385 -0.29 -17.56 -22.76
C ASP A 385 1.22 -17.57 -23.09
N ASN A 386 1.74 -16.52 -23.73
CA ASN A 386 3.13 -16.46 -24.19
C ASN A 386 4.04 -15.74 -23.18
N ILE A 387 5.14 -16.40 -22.82
CA ILE A 387 6.15 -15.94 -21.88
C ILE A 387 7.11 -14.98 -22.62
N LYS A 388 6.78 -13.69 -22.68
CA LYS A 388 7.68 -12.66 -23.26
C LYS A 388 7.83 -11.38 -22.45
N TYR A 389 7.05 -11.21 -21.38
CA TYR A 389 7.08 -9.99 -20.59
C TYR A 389 8.01 -10.14 -19.41
N LYS A 390 9.10 -9.36 -19.43
CA LYS A 390 9.79 -9.02 -18.19
C LYS A 390 8.88 -8.08 -17.41
N ASN A 391 8.37 -8.54 -16.27
CA ASN A 391 7.73 -7.64 -15.32
C ASN A 391 8.75 -6.59 -14.82
N TYR A 392 8.30 -5.63 -14.01
CA TYR A 392 9.18 -4.61 -13.39
C TYR A 392 10.38 -5.22 -12.64
N TYR A 393 10.31 -6.49 -12.25
CA TYR A 393 11.33 -7.25 -11.55
C TYR A 393 12.21 -8.13 -12.46
N GLY A 394 11.99 -8.10 -13.78
CA GLY A 394 12.77 -8.87 -14.76
C GLY A 394 12.33 -10.33 -14.95
N GLU A 395 11.22 -10.74 -14.33
CA GLU A 395 10.68 -12.09 -14.44
C GLU A 395 9.78 -12.23 -15.67
N ASN A 396 9.92 -13.34 -16.35
CA ASN A 396 9.16 -13.72 -17.53
C ASN A 396 7.76 -14.23 -17.13
N LYS A 397 6.73 -13.38 -17.22
CA LYS A 397 5.34 -13.73 -16.86
C LYS A 397 4.40 -13.60 -18.06
N THR A 398 3.32 -14.38 -18.06
CA THR A 398 2.20 -14.18 -18.99
C THR A 398 1.20 -13.21 -18.37
N ILE A 399 0.26 -12.71 -19.16
CA ILE A 399 -0.83 -11.88 -18.62
C ILE A 399 -1.72 -12.70 -17.67
N LYS A 400 -2.00 -13.96 -18.00
CA LYS A 400 -2.74 -14.85 -17.12
C LYS A 400 -2.09 -15.00 -15.75
N THR A 401 -0.77 -15.26 -15.69
CA THR A 401 -0.07 -15.38 -14.39
C THR A 401 -0.04 -14.05 -13.65
N THR A 402 0.06 -12.93 -14.37
CA THR A 402 0.01 -11.59 -13.75
C THR A 402 -1.34 -11.30 -13.10
N ILE A 403 -2.45 -11.66 -13.75
CA ILE A 403 -3.80 -11.54 -13.17
C ILE A 403 -3.92 -12.40 -11.91
N ILE A 404 -3.46 -13.65 -11.97
CA ILE A 404 -3.51 -14.59 -10.84
C ILE A 404 -2.67 -14.08 -9.66
N ASP A 405 -1.45 -13.60 -9.92
CA ASP A 405 -0.57 -13.05 -8.89
C ASP A 405 -1.20 -11.82 -8.24
N ASN A 406 -1.73 -10.90 -9.04
CA ASN A 406 -2.39 -9.69 -8.55
C ASN A 406 -3.70 -10.00 -7.79
N TRP A 407 -4.39 -11.08 -8.16
CA TRP A 407 -5.52 -11.60 -7.39
C TRP A 407 -5.07 -12.15 -6.03
N ASN A 408 -4.05 -13.00 -6.01
CA ASN A 408 -3.53 -13.60 -4.79
C ASN A 408 -2.91 -12.55 -3.84
N GLU A 409 -2.22 -11.53 -4.37
CA GLU A 409 -1.76 -10.36 -3.62
C GLU A 409 -2.94 -9.67 -2.94
N PHE A 410 -4.01 -9.37 -3.69
CA PHE A 410 -5.23 -8.78 -3.15
C PHE A 410 -5.89 -9.63 -2.05
N ILE A 411 -6.07 -10.94 -2.27
CA ILE A 411 -6.66 -11.83 -1.26
C ILE A 411 -5.80 -11.92 0.00
N ASN A 412 -4.47 -11.78 -0.13
CA ASN A 412 -3.58 -11.71 1.02
C ASN A 412 -3.75 -10.43 1.83
N GLU A 413 -4.10 -9.32 1.20
CA GLU A 413 -4.35 -8.01 1.84
C GLU A 413 -5.70 -7.96 2.57
N VAL A 414 -6.76 -8.56 2.00
CA VAL A 414 -8.15 -8.33 2.46
C VAL A 414 -8.58 -9.19 3.67
N THR A 415 -7.70 -10.02 4.24
CA THR A 415 -7.93 -10.86 5.45
C THR A 415 -9.36 -11.44 5.52
N THR A 416 -9.67 -12.40 4.64
CA THR A 416 -11.05 -12.87 4.46
C THR A 416 -11.42 -14.12 5.27
N LYS A 417 -12.71 -14.24 5.63
CA LYS A 417 -13.32 -15.57 5.84
C LYS A 417 -13.21 -16.33 4.51
N ASN A 418 -12.85 -17.61 4.55
CA ASN A 418 -12.64 -18.43 3.34
C ASN A 418 -11.44 -18.01 2.47
N LYS A 419 -10.41 -17.36 3.03
CA LYS A 419 -9.15 -17.03 2.34
C LYS A 419 -8.61 -18.19 1.50
N GLU A 420 -8.66 -19.42 2.02
CA GLU A 420 -8.17 -20.61 1.32
C GLU A 420 -8.94 -20.97 0.05
N SER A 421 -10.24 -20.64 -0.05
CA SER A 421 -11.05 -20.92 -1.26
C SER A 421 -10.92 -19.85 -2.33
N LEU A 422 -10.42 -18.66 -1.97
CA LEU A 422 -10.21 -17.54 -2.89
C LEU A 422 -8.76 -17.44 -3.37
N ILE A 423 -7.80 -18.04 -2.66
CA ILE A 423 -6.42 -18.18 -3.12
C ILE A 423 -6.38 -19.20 -4.25
N ILE A 424 -5.79 -18.79 -5.36
CA ILE A 424 -5.49 -19.66 -6.48
C ILE A 424 -4.17 -20.37 -6.16
N LYS A 425 -4.27 -21.64 -5.73
CA LYS A 425 -3.13 -22.54 -5.50
C LYS A 425 -2.79 -23.24 -6.82
N ASP A 426 -2.06 -22.56 -7.69
CA ASP A 426 -1.69 -23.15 -8.96
C ASP A 426 -0.44 -24.04 -8.82
N ASN A 427 -0.64 -25.35 -8.72
CA ASN A 427 0.44 -26.34 -8.54
C ASN A 427 1.29 -26.56 -9.81
N THR A 428 0.94 -25.97 -10.96
CA THR A 428 1.69 -26.16 -12.20
C THR A 428 2.93 -25.26 -12.35
N TYR A 429 3.22 -24.39 -11.38
CA TYR A 429 4.21 -23.30 -11.57
C TYR A 429 5.43 -23.31 -10.63
N TYR A 430 5.57 -24.32 -9.76
CA TYR A 430 6.77 -24.54 -8.93
C TYR A 430 7.74 -25.62 -9.45
N ASN A 431 7.55 -26.12 -10.68
CA ASN A 431 8.56 -26.97 -11.34
C ASN A 431 9.55 -26.11 -12.13
N PHE A 432 10.38 -25.35 -11.43
CA PHE A 432 11.68 -24.94 -11.95
C PHE A 432 12.74 -25.45 -10.96
N ALA A 433 13.38 -26.54 -11.36
CA ALA A 433 14.58 -27.09 -10.76
C ALA A 433 15.80 -26.19 -11.01
#